data_AF-A0A0R2H9J6-F1
#
_entry.id   AF-A0A0R2H9J6-F1
#
_cell.length_a   1.000
_cell.length_b   1.000
_cell.length_c   1.000
_cell.angle_alpha   90.00
_cell.angle_beta   90.00
_cell.angle_gamma   90.00
#
_symmetry.space_group_name_H-M   'P 1'
#
loop_
_entity.id
_entity.type
_entity.pdbx_description
1 polymer ?
#
loop_
_entity_poly.entity_id
_entity_poly.type
_entity_poly.pdbx_seq_one_letter_code
_entity_poly.pdbx_strand_id
1 'polypeptide(L)'
;MENILNNTHQKIQDVINSLEALKAYQEEIEKLEAYYTSSYWKEDFQLDEEGKLPADLKRGVLSEDGISSVLDDYHELMTFL
;
A
#
# COMPACT_ATOMS: atom_id res chain seq x y z
N MET A 1 16.18 -9.36 33.52
CA MET A 1 16.73 -9.96 32.29
C MET A 1 15.71 -10.85 31.58
N GLU A 2 15.07 -11.80 32.26
CA GLU A 2 14.03 -12.66 31.65
C GLU A 2 12.88 -11.88 30.97
N ASN A 3 12.30 -10.89 31.65
CA ASN A 3 11.27 -10.05 31.04
C ASN A 3 11.77 -9.27 29.81
N ILE A 4 13.06 -8.89 29.80
CA ILE A 4 13.65 -8.21 28.64
C ILE A 4 13.75 -9.19 27.48
N LEU A 5 14.25 -10.41 27.72
CA LEU A 5 14.33 -11.47 26.71
C LEU A 5 12.97 -11.77 26.09
N ASN A 6 11.95 -12.00 26.93
CA ASN A 6 10.61 -12.35 26.48
C ASN A 6 9.96 -11.20 25.70
N ASN A 7 10.10 -9.96 26.18
CA ASN A 7 9.59 -8.79 25.46
C ASN A 7 10.31 -8.57 24.13
N THR A 8 11.63 -8.77 24.08
CA THR A 8 12.40 -8.69 22.83
C THR A 8 11.97 -9.76 21.84
N HIS A 9 11.80 -11.00 22.30
CA HIS A 9 11.33 -12.10 21.45
C HIS A 9 9.96 -11.79 20.86
N GLN A 10 9.00 -11.32 21.67
CA GLN A 10 7.67 -10.96 21.18
C GLN A 10 7.74 -9.87 20.11
N LYS A 11 8.51 -8.80 20.33
CA LYS A 11 8.67 -7.72 19.34
C LYS A 11 9.24 -8.21 18.01
N ILE A 12 10.20 -9.14 18.05
CA ILE A 12 10.76 -9.75 16.83
C ILE A 12 9.69 -10.57 16.10
N GLN A 13 8.90 -11.37 16.83
CA GLN A 13 7.82 -12.15 16.25
C GLN A 13 6.73 -11.25 15.63
N ASP A 14 6.39 -10.14 16.27
CA ASP A 14 5.41 -9.18 15.74
C ASP A 14 5.87 -8.59 14.40
N VAL A 15 7.16 -8.28 14.27
CA VAL A 15 7.75 -7.79 13.01
C VAL A 15 7.75 -8.88 11.95
N ILE A 16 8.18 -10.11 12.28
CA ILE A 16 8.18 -11.24 11.34
C ILE A 16 6.77 -11.49 10.79
N ASN A 17 5.78 -11.59 11.68
CA ASN A 17 4.40 -11.84 11.29
C ASN A 17 3.85 -10.72 10.39
N SER A 18 4.18 -9.47 10.69
CA SER A 18 3.77 -8.31 9.88
C SER A 18 4.41 -8.34 8.49
N LEU A 19 5.69 -8.70 8.40
CA LEU A 19 6.40 -8.83 7.13
C LEU A 19 5.86 -9.98 6.28
N GLU A 20 5.57 -11.13 6.90
CA GLU A 20 4.95 -12.27 6.20
C GLU A 20 3.56 -11.90 5.66
N ALA A 21 2.75 -11.19 6.44
CA ALA A 21 1.44 -10.72 6.00
C ALA A 21 1.55 -9.74 4.81
N LEU A 22 2.51 -8.81 4.86
CA LEU A 22 2.73 -7.89 3.75
C LEU A 22 3.22 -8.60 2.50
N LYS A 23 4.16 -9.56 2.64
CA LYS A 23 4.65 -10.37 1.53
C LYS A 23 3.54 -11.21 0.90
N ALA A 24 2.62 -11.73 1.71
CA ALA A 24 1.46 -12.45 1.20
C ALA A 24 0.47 -11.54 0.44
N TYR A 25 0.56 -10.21 0.61
CA TYR A 25 -0.24 -9.19 -0.07
C TYR A 25 0.51 -8.50 -1.22
N GLN A 26 1.71 -9.00 -1.58
CA GLN A 26 2.55 -8.42 -2.62
C GLN A 26 1.83 -8.37 -3.98
N GLU A 27 1.13 -9.44 -4.37
CA GLU A 27 0.43 -9.49 -5.65
C GLU A 27 -0.67 -8.40 -5.76
N GLU A 28 -1.32 -8.04 -4.65
CA GLU A 28 -2.30 -6.97 -4.59
C GLU A 28 -1.66 -5.59 -4.71
N ILE A 29 -0.47 -5.41 -4.13
CA ILE A 29 0.32 -4.17 -4.27
C ILE A 29 0.78 -4.00 -5.72
N GLU A 30 1.23 -5.09 -6.36
CA GLU A 30 1.59 -5.09 -7.78
C GLU A 30 0.39 -4.75 -8.69
N LYS A 31 -0.82 -5.23 -8.36
CA LYS A 31 -2.05 -4.82 -9.07
C LYS A 31 -2.33 -3.32 -8.90
N LEU A 32 -2.08 -2.77 -7.71
CA LEU A 32 -2.27 -1.34 -7.43
C LEU A 32 -1.28 -0.48 -8.24
N GLU A 33 -0.01 -0.89 -8.28
CA GLU A 33 1.03 -0.24 -9.09
C GLU A 33 0.74 -0.33 -10.59
N ALA A 34 0.33 -1.52 -11.06
CA ALA A 34 -0.05 -1.73 -12.45
C ALA A 34 -1.23 -0.84 -12.85
N TYR A 35 -2.23 -0.67 -11.98
CA TYR A 35 -3.33 0.27 -12.20
C TYR A 35 -2.82 1.71 -12.28
N TYR A 36 -2.06 2.17 -11.29
CA TYR A 36 -1.55 3.55 -11.22
C TYR A 36 -0.69 3.95 -12.43
N THR A 37 0.13 3.02 -12.92
CA THR A 37 1.01 3.24 -14.08
C THR A 37 0.31 3.05 -15.43
N SER A 38 -0.92 2.54 -15.44
CA SER A 38 -1.69 2.31 -16.67
C SER A 38 -2.35 3.57 -17.24
N SER A 39 -2.88 3.45 -18.47
CA SER A 39 -3.77 4.48 -19.02
C SER A 39 -5.12 4.55 -18.29
N TYR A 40 -5.58 3.45 -17.67
CA TYR A 40 -6.87 3.41 -16.98
C TYR A 40 -6.93 4.40 -15.81
N TRP A 41 -5.88 4.48 -14.99
CA TRP A 41 -5.84 5.45 -13.90
C TRP A 41 -5.97 6.89 -14.41
N LYS A 42 -5.33 7.22 -15.54
CA LYS A 42 -5.41 8.56 -16.15
C LYS A 42 -6.81 8.88 -16.66
N GLU A 43 -7.47 7.90 -17.27
CA GLU A 43 -8.85 8.02 -17.75
C GLU A 43 -9.81 8.20 -16.57
N ASP A 44 -9.70 7.39 -15.53
CA ASP A 44 -10.53 7.46 -14.33
C ASP A 44 -10.31 8.78 -13.58
N PHE A 45 -9.06 9.25 -13.49
CA PHE A 45 -8.71 10.55 -12.91
C PHE A 45 -9.36 11.70 -13.69
N GLN A 46 -9.31 11.66 -15.02
CA GLN A 46 -9.96 12.67 -15.85
C GLN A 46 -11.49 12.67 -15.66
N LEU A 47 -12.11 11.50 -15.54
CA LEU A 47 -13.55 11.41 -15.26
C LEU A 47 -13.92 11.98 -13.88
N ASP A 48 -13.04 11.85 -12.88
CA ASP A 48 -13.23 12.48 -11.57
C ASP A 48 -13.17 14.00 -11.66
N GLU A 49 -12.13 14.53 -12.32
CA GLU A 49 -11.94 15.97 -12.53
C GLU A 49 -13.11 16.61 -13.33
N GLU A 50 -13.70 15.85 -14.26
CA GLU A 50 -14.87 16.28 -15.02
C GLU A 50 -16.19 16.13 -14.25
N GLY A 51 -16.17 15.61 -13.01
CA GLY A 51 -17.35 15.39 -12.18
C GLY A 51 -18.29 14.31 -12.72
N LYS A 52 -17.77 13.38 -13.53
CA LYS A 52 -18.54 12.32 -14.21
C LYS A 52 -18.65 11.04 -13.39
N LEU A 53 -17.91 10.92 -12.30
CA LEU A 53 -17.99 9.77 -11.39
C LEU A 53 -19.16 9.91 -10.40
N PRO A 54 -19.79 8.80 -9.99
CA PRO A 54 -20.83 8.82 -8.96
C PRO A 54 -20.36 9.49 -7.66
N ALA A 55 -21.25 10.27 -7.04
CA ALA A 55 -20.90 11.02 -5.84
C ALA A 55 -20.53 10.11 -4.66
N ASP A 56 -21.10 8.91 -4.59
CA ASP A 56 -20.88 7.89 -3.55
C ASP A 56 -19.70 6.95 -3.86
N LEU A 57 -19.07 7.08 -5.03
CA LEU A 57 -17.87 6.31 -5.36
C LEU A 57 -16.73 6.73 -4.43
N LYS A 58 -16.01 5.76 -3.87
CA LYS A 58 -14.76 6.02 -3.14
C LYS A 58 -13.65 6.30 -4.15
N ARG A 59 -13.02 7.47 -4.02
CA ARG A 59 -12.03 7.98 -4.99
C ARG A 59 -10.62 8.13 -4.40
N GLY A 60 -10.31 7.41 -3.32
CA GLY A 60 -8.99 7.45 -2.70
C GLY A 60 -7.86 7.07 -3.66
N VAL A 61 -8.12 6.13 -4.56
CA VAL A 61 -7.18 5.70 -5.62
C VAL A 61 -6.95 6.76 -6.71
N LEU A 62 -7.78 7.80 -6.78
CA LEU A 62 -7.63 8.91 -7.72
C LEU A 62 -7.02 10.15 -7.06
N SER A 63 -6.64 10.06 -5.79
CA SER A 63 -5.82 11.11 -5.18
C SER A 63 -4.38 10.98 -5.67
N GLU A 64 -3.80 12.11 -6.07
CA GLU A 64 -2.41 12.19 -6.57
C GLU A 64 -1.41 11.63 -5.54
N ASP A 65 -1.57 12.01 -4.27
CA ASP A 65 -0.68 11.57 -3.20
C ASP A 65 -1.00 10.17 -2.65
N GLY A 66 -2.22 9.66 -2.82
CA GLY A 66 -2.68 8.47 -2.10
C GLY A 66 -1.99 7.19 -2.54
N ILE A 67 -2.05 6.87 -3.84
CA ILE A 67 -1.37 5.67 -4.35
C ILE A 67 0.15 5.87 -4.32
N SER A 68 0.63 7.05 -4.74
CA SER A 68 2.08 7.32 -4.79
C SER A 68 2.74 7.08 -3.43
N SER A 69 2.19 7.65 -2.35
CA SER A 69 2.77 7.51 -1.01
C SER A 69 2.82 6.05 -0.55
N VAL A 70 1.77 5.26 -0.82
CA VAL A 70 1.72 3.85 -0.43
C VAL A 70 2.74 3.01 -1.20
N LEU A 71 2.91 3.28 -2.50
CA LEU A 71 3.90 2.57 -3.33
C LEU A 71 5.33 2.97 -2.94
N ASP A 72 5.58 4.23 -2.62
CA ASP A 72 6.87 4.71 -2.14
C ASP A 72 7.25 4.05 -0.80
N ASP A 73 6.34 4.04 0.17
CA ASP A 73 6.53 3.36 1.46
C ASP A 73 6.83 1.86 1.26
N TYR A 74 6.12 1.20 0.35
CA TYR A 74 6.35 -0.21 0.02
C TYR A 74 7.73 -0.45 -0.59
N HIS A 75 8.13 0.35 -1.57
CA HIS A 75 9.44 0.24 -2.23
C HIS A 75 10.59 0.53 -1.26
N GLU A 76 10.44 1.53 -0.40
CA GLU A 76 11.41 1.81 0.66
C GLU A 76 11.54 0.60 1.58
N LEU A 77 10.43 0.02 2.05
CA LEU A 77 10.45 -1.16 2.91
C LEU A 77 11.12 -2.36 2.22
N MET A 78 10.84 -2.61 0.94
CA MET A 78 11.48 -3.69 0.18
C MET A 78 12.99 -3.49 -0.02
N THR A 79 13.50 -2.26 0.13
CA THR A 79 14.96 -2.00 0.08
C THR A 79 15.68 -2.48 1.34
N PHE A 80 14.96 -2.59 2.47
CA PHE A 80 15.50 -3.04 3.75
C PHE A 80 15.43 -4.56 3.96
N LEU A 81 14.75 -5.30 3.07
CA LEU A 81 14.56 -6.75 3.14
C LEU A 81 15.51 -7.51 2.20
#